data_AF-A0A1V5F1J2-F1
#
_entry.id   AF-A0A1V5F1J2-F1
#
_cell.length_a   1.000
_cell.length_b   1.000
_cell.length_c   1.000
_cell.angle_alpha   90.00
_cell.angle_beta   90.00
_cell.angle_gamma   90.00
#
_symmetry.space_group_name_H-M   'P 1'
#
loop_
_entity.id
_entity.type
_entity.pdbx_description
1 polymer ?
#
loop_
_entity_poly.entity_id
_entity_poly.type
_entity_poly.pdbx_seq_one_letter_code
_entity_poly.pdbx_strand_id
1 'polypeptide(L)'
;MKIESPYNTYLHPGFPPGPICNPGYEALHAAAHPENTKYLFYVYRRDGSHEFTETYEEHVAATKRIAEEAKRKAAEAQAAAPAAP
;
A
#
# COMPACT_ATOMS: atom_id res chain seq x y z
N MET A 1 11.04 -9.71 -7.41
CA MET A 1 11.74 -9.14 -6.25
C MET A 1 12.90 -10.05 -5.83
N LYS A 2 13.94 -10.19 -6.66
CA LYS A 2 15.13 -11.03 -6.33
C LYS A 2 16.45 -10.30 -6.59
N ILE A 3 16.40 -8.98 -6.66
CA ILE A 3 17.62 -8.18 -6.89
C ILE A 3 18.37 -8.15 -5.56
N GLU A 4 19.60 -8.64 -5.57
CA GLU A 4 20.51 -8.55 -4.44
C GLU A 4 21.04 -7.11 -4.37
N SER A 5 20.63 -6.39 -3.33
CA SER A 5 21.01 -5.01 -3.08
C SER A 5 20.83 -4.72 -1.59
N PRO A 6 21.74 -3.96 -0.97
CA PRO A 6 21.60 -3.60 0.44
C PRO A 6 20.37 -2.73 0.73
N TYR A 7 19.70 -2.20 -0.30
CA TYR A 7 18.44 -1.45 -0.19
C TYR A 7 17.18 -2.33 -0.25
N ASN A 8 17.30 -3.64 -0.51
CA ASN A 8 16.15 -4.52 -0.65
C ASN A 8 15.61 -4.98 0.72
N THR A 9 14.60 -4.27 1.23
CA THR A 9 13.95 -4.54 2.52
C THR A 9 13.14 -5.84 2.57
N TYR A 10 12.94 -6.53 1.45
CA TYR A 10 12.40 -7.90 1.44
C TYR A 10 13.46 -8.95 1.83
N LEU A 11 14.75 -8.64 1.62
CA LEU A 11 15.86 -9.56 1.89
C LEU A 11 16.60 -9.19 3.18
N HIS A 12 16.69 -7.90 3.50
CA HIS A 12 17.43 -7.38 4.65
C HIS A 12 16.48 -6.75 5.67
N PRO A 13 16.47 -7.20 6.94
CA PRO A 13 15.64 -6.61 7.98
C PRO A 13 16.19 -5.24 8.42
N GLY A 14 15.31 -4.36 8.89
CA GLY A 14 15.65 -3.02 9.36
C GLY A 14 15.65 -1.97 8.24
N PHE A 15 16.31 -0.84 8.50
CA PHE A 15 16.41 0.26 7.55
C PHE A 15 17.51 0.02 6.51
N PRO A 16 17.34 0.52 5.26
CA PRO A 16 18.40 0.52 4.28
C PRO A 16 19.58 1.43 4.72
N PRO A 17 20.77 1.32 4.08
CA PRO A 17 21.96 2.10 4.47
C PRO A 17 21.80 3.63 4.38
N GLY A 18 20.82 4.11 3.62
CA GLY A 18 20.56 5.54 3.43
C GLY A 18 19.14 5.81 2.91
N PRO A 19 18.75 7.09 2.80
CA PRO A 19 17.44 7.47 2.27
C PRO A 19 17.33 7.12 0.78
N ILE A 20 16.12 6.78 0.34
CA ILE A 20 15.83 6.44 -1.06
C ILE A 20 15.37 7.66 -1.88
N CYS A 21 14.98 8.76 -1.22
CA CYS A 21 14.50 9.99 -1.84
C CYS A 21 14.67 11.19 -0.91
N ASN A 22 14.30 12.38 -1.39
CA ASN A 22 14.24 13.61 -0.59
C ASN A 22 12.81 13.77 -0.02
N PRO A 23 12.59 13.51 1.28
CA PRO A 23 11.24 13.60 1.88
C PRO A 23 10.78 15.05 2.02
N GLY A 24 9.47 15.27 1.85
CA GLY A 24 8.82 16.53 2.18
C GLY A 24 8.61 16.69 3.69
N TYR A 25 8.14 17.88 4.10
CA TYR A 25 7.91 18.20 5.51
C TYR A 25 6.96 17.21 6.21
N GLU A 26 5.82 16.89 5.59
CA GLU A 26 4.83 15.96 6.16
C GLU A 26 5.42 14.56 6.42
N ALA A 27 6.26 14.06 5.50
CA ALA A 27 6.91 12.77 5.66
C ALA A 27 7.94 12.78 6.81
N LEU A 28 8.70 13.87 6.96
CA LEU A 28 9.63 14.05 8.08
C LEU A 28 8.89 14.18 9.42
N HIS A 29 7.79 14.93 9.44
CA HIS A 29 6.97 15.12 10.64
C HIS A 29 6.36 13.78 11.10
N ALA A 30 5.77 13.01 10.18
CA ALA A 30 5.21 11.69 10.49
C ALA A 30 6.27 10.69 10.97
N ALA A 31 7.49 10.74 10.40
CA ALA A 31 8.60 9.89 10.86
C ALA A 31 9.08 10.25 12.27
N ALA A 32 9.09 11.53 12.63
CA ALA A 32 9.47 12.01 13.96
C ALA A 32 8.36 11.85 15.01
N HIS A 33 7.09 11.94 14.58
CA HIS A 33 5.91 11.93 15.44
C HIS A 33 4.86 10.93 14.92
N PRO A 34 5.14 9.62 14.98
CA PRO A 34 4.19 8.62 14.53
C PRO A 34 2.98 8.54 15.47
N GLU A 35 1.82 8.19 14.92
CA GLU A 35 0.66 7.83 15.73
C GLU A 35 0.91 6.50 16.46
N ASN A 36 0.45 6.39 17.69
CA ASN A 36 0.56 5.16 18.47
C ASN A 36 -0.53 4.18 18.05
N THR A 37 -0.19 3.25 17.17
CA THR A 37 -1.09 2.21 16.66
C THR A 37 -0.40 0.85 16.68
N LYS A 38 -1.18 -0.22 16.55
CA LYS A 38 -0.70 -1.60 16.47
C LYS A 38 -0.69 -2.14 15.04
N TYR A 39 -0.98 -1.30 14.06
CA TYR A 39 -1.09 -1.73 12.67
C TYR A 39 0.28 -2.16 12.13
N LEU A 40 0.33 -3.35 11.55
CA LEU A 40 1.54 -3.91 10.95
C LEU A 40 1.43 -4.01 9.43
N PHE A 41 0.21 -4.03 8.90
CA PHE A 41 -0.05 -4.20 7.48
C PHE A 41 -0.98 -3.11 6.97
N TYR A 42 -0.82 -2.76 5.71
CA TYR A 42 -1.75 -1.88 5.01
C TYR A 42 -1.95 -2.35 3.57
N VAL A 43 -3.11 -2.04 3.00
CA VAL A 43 -3.42 -2.31 1.60
C VAL A 43 -4.07 -1.09 0.96
N TYR A 44 -3.58 -0.72 -0.22
CA TYR A 44 -4.10 0.42 -0.97
C TYR A 44 -5.46 0.08 -1.60
N ARG A 45 -6.46 0.91 -1.29
CA ARG A 45 -7.72 0.95 -2.02
C ARG A 45 -7.53 1.82 -3.26
N ARG A 46 -8.03 1.36 -4.41
CA ARG A 46 -7.88 2.06 -5.70
C ARG A 46 -8.64 3.40 -5.77
N ASP A 47 -9.25 3.84 -4.68
CA ASP A 47 -9.90 5.14 -4.50
C ASP A 47 -8.96 6.20 -3.88
N GLY A 48 -7.71 5.84 -3.56
CA GLY A 48 -6.74 6.75 -2.93
C GLY A 48 -6.57 6.53 -1.43
N SER A 49 -7.38 5.69 -0.80
CA SER A 49 -7.29 5.39 0.63
C SER A 49 -6.48 4.12 0.92
N HIS A 50 -6.15 3.89 2.19
CA HIS A 50 -5.51 2.67 2.68
C HIS A 50 -6.37 2.02 3.76
N GLU A 51 -6.41 0.68 3.78
CA GLU A 51 -6.91 -0.09 4.92
C GLU A 51 -5.73 -0.62 5.72
N PHE A 52 -5.76 -0.43 7.04
CA PHE A 52 -4.73 -0.87 7.99
C PHE A 52 -5.24 -2.05 8.81
N THR A 53 -4.39 -3.04 9.06
CA THR A 53 -4.73 -4.28 9.80
C THR A 53 -3.61 -4.66 10.76
N GLU A 54 -3.95 -5.30 11.89
CA GLU A 54 -2.97 -5.68 12.91
C GLU A 54 -2.37 -7.05 12.62
N THR A 55 -3.17 -7.99 12.09
CA THR A 55 -2.71 -9.36 11.81
C THR A 55 -2.55 -9.64 10.32
N TYR A 56 -1.80 -10.70 10.02
CA TYR A 56 -1.58 -11.14 8.64
C TYR A 56 -2.86 -11.72 8.03
N GLU A 57 -3.66 -12.44 8.80
CA GLU A 57 -4.92 -13.03 8.35
C GLU A 57 -5.92 -11.95 7.94
N GLU A 58 -6.03 -10.89 8.74
CA GLU A 58 -6.83 -9.71 8.43
C GLU A 58 -6.36 -9.04 7.15
N HIS A 59 -5.03 -8.84 7.00
CA HIS A 59 -4.44 -8.26 5.81
C HIS A 59 -4.77 -9.06 4.54
N VAL A 60 -4.68 -10.39 4.61
CA VAL A 60 -4.99 -11.28 3.47
C VAL A 60 -6.47 -11.21 3.12
N ALA A 61 -7.36 -11.19 4.12
CA ALA A 61 -8.80 -11.05 3.90
C ALA A 61 -9.14 -9.68 3.27
N ALA A 62 -8.57 -8.59 3.80
CA ALA A 62 -8.72 -7.23 3.27
C ALA A 62 -8.24 -7.14 1.82
N THR A 63 -7.07 -7.70 1.51
CA THR A 63 -6.48 -7.71 0.16
C THR A 63 -7.39 -8.43 -0.84
N LYS A 64 -7.92 -9.60 -0.47
CA LYS A 64 -8.86 -10.35 -1.33
C LYS A 64 -10.13 -9.53 -1.59
N ARG A 65 -10.74 -9.00 -0.54
CA ARG A 65 -11.96 -8.20 -0.64
C ARG A 65 -11.77 -6.96 -1.52
N ILE A 66 -10.69 -6.20 -1.30
CA ILE A 66 -10.38 -4.99 -2.09
C ILE A 66 -10.09 -5.36 -3.56
N ALA A 67 -9.44 -6.49 -3.82
CA ALA A 67 -9.22 -6.96 -5.19
C ALA A 67 -10.52 -7.32 -5.92
N GLU A 68 -11.47 -7.96 -5.24
CA GLU A 68 -12.80 -8.28 -5.79
C GLU A 68 -13.62 -7.01 -6.05
N GLU A 69 -13.65 -6.08 -5.09
CA GLU A 69 -14.30 -4.78 -5.24
C GLU A 69 -13.72 -4.00 -6.44
N ALA A 70 -12.40 -4.00 -6.59
CA ALA A 70 -11.73 -3.36 -7.71
C ALA A 70 -12.08 -4.00 -9.06
N LYS A 71 -12.19 -5.33 -9.14
CA LYS A 71 -12.62 -6.04 -10.35
C LYS A 71 -14.06 -5.69 -10.71
N ARG A 72 -14.98 -5.66 -9.73
CA ARG A 72 -16.37 -5.28 -9.95
C ARG A 72 -16.50 -3.85 -10.46
N LYS A 73 -15.83 -2.90 -9.80
CA LYS A 73 -15.81 -1.49 -10.24
C LYS A 73 -15.19 -1.31 -11.62
N ALA A 74 -14.14 -2.06 -11.96
CA ALA A 74 -13.56 -2.04 -13.30
C ALA A 74 -14.56 -2.57 -14.36
N ALA A 75 -15.28 -3.65 -14.07
CA ALA A 75 -16.30 -4.20 -14.97
C ALA A 75 -17.48 -3.23 -15.17
N GLU A 76 -17.94 -2.59 -14.09
CA GLU A 76 -18.98 -1.54 -14.14
C GLU A 76 -18.51 -0.32 -14.94
N ALA A 77 -17.29 0.17 -14.70
CA ALA A 77 -16.72 1.30 -15.44
C ALA A 77 -16.54 0.98 -16.94
N GLN A 78 -16.18 -0.27 -17.26
CA GLN A 78 -16.04 -0.73 -18.63
C GLN A 78 -17.40 -0.92 -19.34
N ALA A 79 -18.45 -1.27 -18.60
CA ALA A 79 -19.82 -1.31 -19.11
C ALA A 79 -20.45 0.11 -19.24
N ALA A 80 -19.99 1.06 -18.43
CA ALA A 80 -20.48 2.45 -18.43
C ALA A 80 -19.73 3.39 -19.39
N ALA A 81 -18.65 2.94 -20.05
CA ALA A 81 -17.99 3.70 -21.10
C ALA A 81 -18.81 3.60 -22.39
N PRO A 82 -19.57 4.65 -22.81
CA PRO A 82 -20.25 4.59 -24.09
C PRO A 82 -19.19 4.51 -25.20
N ALA A 83 -19.45 3.66 -26.19
CA ALA A 83 -18.71 3.66 -27.45
C ALA A 83 -18.76 5.08 -28.02
N ALA A 84 -17.65 5.81 -27.92
CA ALA A 84 -17.53 7.12 -28.54
C ALA A 84 -17.53 6.93 -30.08
N PRO A 85 -18.27 7.77 -30.83
CA PRO A 85 -18.41 7.67 -32.28
C PRO A 85 -17.14 8.01 -33.05
#